data_AF-A0A971HM78-F1
#
_entry.id   AF-A0A971HM78-F1
#
_cell.length_a   1.000
_cell.length_b   1.000
_cell.length_c   1.000
_cell.angle_alpha   90.00
_cell.angle_beta   90.00
_cell.angle_gamma   90.00
#
_symmetry.space_group_name_H-M   'P 1'
#
loop_
_entity.id
_entity.type
_entity.pdbx_description
1 polymer ?
#
loop_
_entity_poly.entity_id
_entity_poly.type
_entity_poly.pdbx_seq_one_letter_code
_entity_poly.pdbx_strand_id
1 'polypeptide(L)'
;MKNDNVSRIILGTGNYSNVKLGNTVSVTGDGGLAWNYYGNAYKKLAPKLITYIPYSEKYKELLVLKEDSLKLKEYLKYRKQIEDEYIFSYYETRLKDLNINELLNTFEEKFGNNIVLLCHEPIDEFCHRRLIADYIEIKTGIYIPEVSIDQNEVIKKLNPIRYINRLNSVISKRK
;
A
#
# COMPACT_ATOMS: atom_id res chain seq x y z
N MET A 1 -23.34 -4.41 -5.90
CA MET A 1 -23.01 -3.07 -5.37
C MET A 1 -22.47 -2.22 -6.50
N LYS A 2 -22.92 -0.97 -6.65
CA LYS A 2 -22.44 -0.06 -7.71
C LYS A 2 -21.01 0.41 -7.40
N ASN A 3 -20.17 0.53 -8.43
CA ASN A 3 -18.77 0.96 -8.33
C ASN A 3 -18.58 2.33 -7.65
N ASP A 4 -19.61 3.17 -7.60
CA ASP A 4 -19.60 4.49 -6.93
C ASP A 4 -19.36 4.42 -5.41
N ASN A 5 -19.43 3.22 -4.80
CA ASN A 5 -19.23 3.09 -3.36
C ASN A 5 -17.76 3.24 -2.92
N VAL A 6 -16.80 2.96 -3.82
CA VAL A 6 -15.37 2.96 -3.46
C VAL A 6 -14.90 4.34 -3.05
N SER A 7 -15.23 5.38 -3.82
CA SER A 7 -14.80 6.76 -3.56
C SER A 7 -15.45 7.37 -2.33
N ARG A 8 -16.61 6.85 -1.90
CA ARG A 8 -17.24 7.21 -0.63
C ARG A 8 -16.55 6.54 0.56
N ILE A 9 -16.16 5.27 0.43
CA ILE A 9 -15.55 4.51 1.52
C ILE A 9 -14.08 4.88 1.69
N ILE A 10 -13.31 4.94 0.61
CA ILE A 10 -11.86 5.17 0.62
C ILE A 10 -11.56 6.52 0.00
N LEU A 11 -11.08 7.46 0.83
CA LEU A 11 -10.60 8.76 0.38
C LEU A 11 -9.24 8.66 -0.32
N GLY A 12 -8.36 7.78 0.18
CA GLY A 12 -7.02 7.61 -0.37
C GLY A 12 -6.13 6.70 0.47
N THR A 13 -4.84 6.77 0.17
CA THR A 13 -3.75 6.22 0.99
C THR A 13 -2.89 7.35 1.52
N GLY A 14 -2.04 7.08 2.51
CA GLY A 14 -1.08 8.05 3.00
C GLY A 14 -0.07 7.43 3.94
N ASN A 15 0.80 8.27 4.50
CA ASN A 15 1.70 7.88 5.56
C ASN A 15 1.45 8.64 6.87
N TYR A 16 1.97 8.10 7.97
CA TYR A 16 1.81 8.68 9.30
C TYR A 16 2.37 10.11 9.43
N SER A 17 3.33 10.47 8.57
CA SER A 17 3.94 11.80 8.57
C SER A 17 3.08 12.85 7.85
N ASN A 18 2.36 12.47 6.81
CA ASN A 18 1.64 13.39 5.91
C ASN A 18 0.14 13.45 6.17
N VAL A 19 -0.42 12.51 6.93
CA VAL A 19 -1.84 12.48 7.28
C VAL A 19 -1.97 12.66 8.79
N LYS A 20 -2.27 13.89 9.22
CA LYS A 20 -2.35 14.25 10.65
C LYS A 20 -3.73 14.07 11.25
N LEU A 21 -4.76 14.11 10.43
CA LEU A 21 -6.17 14.08 10.83
C LEU A 21 -6.98 13.25 9.82
N GLY A 22 -8.24 13.00 10.18
CA GLY A 22 -9.22 12.27 9.35
C GLY A 22 -9.44 10.83 9.79
N ASN A 23 -10.24 10.11 9.00
CA ASN A 23 -10.55 8.71 9.26
C ASN A 23 -9.43 7.80 8.77
N THR A 24 -8.43 7.54 9.61
CA THR A 24 -7.24 6.79 9.24
C THR A 24 -7.33 5.33 9.65
N VAL A 25 -6.84 4.43 8.80
CA VAL A 25 -6.76 2.99 9.08
C VAL A 25 -5.38 2.46 8.70
N SER A 26 -4.61 2.03 9.70
CA SER A 26 -3.30 1.41 9.47
C SER A 26 -3.44 0.02 8.84
N VAL A 27 -2.60 -0.27 7.83
CA VAL A 27 -2.50 -1.59 7.19
C VAL A 27 -1.17 -2.28 7.48
N THR A 28 -0.46 -1.88 8.54
CA THR A 28 0.77 -2.56 9.02
C THR A 28 0.44 -3.70 9.99
N GLY A 29 1.41 -4.61 10.20
CA GLY A 29 1.22 -5.78 11.07
C GLY A 29 1.12 -5.43 12.56
N ASP A 30 1.88 -4.43 13.00
CA ASP A 30 1.82 -3.89 14.36
C ASP A 30 0.64 -2.93 14.56
N GLY A 31 0.02 -2.45 13.48
CA GLY A 31 -1.06 -1.48 13.51
C GLY A 31 -0.57 -0.02 13.54
N GLY A 32 0.72 0.23 13.36
CA GLY A 32 1.32 1.57 13.31
C GLY A 32 2.08 1.94 14.58
N LEU A 33 2.17 1.01 15.54
CA LEU A 33 2.79 1.24 16.86
C LEU A 33 4.25 1.67 16.77
N ALA A 34 5.04 1.11 15.85
CA ALA A 34 6.43 1.51 15.61
C ALA A 34 6.57 2.98 15.16
N TRP A 35 5.48 3.62 14.75
CA TRP A 35 5.41 5.01 14.31
C TRP A 35 4.52 5.87 15.20
N ASN A 36 4.29 5.46 16.45
CA ASN A 36 3.45 6.16 17.43
C ASN A 36 2.02 6.42 16.93
N TYR A 37 1.49 5.55 16.08
CA TYR A 37 0.11 5.60 15.64
C TYR A 37 -0.74 4.62 16.46
N TYR A 38 -1.83 5.14 17.06
CA TYR A 38 -2.72 4.41 17.97
C TYR A 38 -4.18 4.37 17.49
N GLY A 39 -4.44 4.73 16.22
CA GLY A 39 -5.78 4.73 15.64
C GLY A 39 -6.22 3.35 15.14
N ASN A 40 -7.28 3.33 14.32
CA ASN A 40 -7.81 2.11 13.73
C ASN A 40 -6.77 1.37 12.88
N ALA A 41 -6.86 0.04 12.86
CA ALA A 41 -5.97 -0.80 12.06
C ALA A 41 -6.72 -2.00 11.46
N TYR A 42 -6.37 -2.34 10.21
CA TYR A 42 -6.84 -3.52 9.51
C TYR A 42 -5.68 -4.44 9.11
N LYS A 43 -5.13 -5.12 10.12
CA LYS A 43 -3.92 -5.96 10.04
C LYS A 43 -4.02 -7.13 9.05
N LYS A 44 -5.22 -7.50 8.61
CA LYS A 44 -5.43 -8.56 7.59
C LYS A 44 -4.77 -8.24 6.24
N LEU A 45 -4.51 -6.97 5.95
CA LEU A 45 -3.82 -6.53 4.73
C LEU A 45 -2.29 -6.38 4.91
N ALA A 46 -1.75 -6.50 6.12
CA ALA A 46 -0.31 -6.46 6.33
C ALA A 46 0.39 -7.63 5.63
N PRO A 47 1.60 -7.50 5.07
CA PRO A 47 2.31 -8.64 4.49
C PRO A 47 2.46 -9.79 5.49
N LYS A 48 2.38 -11.03 5.00
CA LYS A 48 2.75 -12.20 5.82
C LYS A 48 4.27 -12.24 6.00
N LEU A 49 4.75 -12.94 7.03
CA LEU A 49 6.19 -13.10 7.28
C LEU A 49 6.94 -13.71 6.08
N ILE A 50 6.31 -14.65 5.36
CA ILE A 50 6.88 -15.25 4.14
C ILE A 50 7.10 -14.23 3.00
N THR A 51 6.38 -13.10 3.02
CA THR A 51 6.56 -11.99 2.09
C THR A 51 7.53 -10.95 2.65
N TYR A 52 7.37 -10.61 3.93
CA TYR A 52 8.13 -9.55 4.58
C TYR A 52 9.60 -9.90 4.84
N ILE A 53 9.89 -11.09 5.38
CA ILE A 53 11.25 -11.48 5.77
C ILE A 53 12.21 -11.45 4.58
N PRO A 54 11.92 -12.14 3.44
CA PRO A 54 12.85 -12.14 2.30
C PRO A 54 13.09 -10.74 1.74
N TYR A 55 12.05 -9.90 1.70
CA TYR A 55 12.17 -8.52 1.25
C TYR A 55 13.03 -7.69 2.21
N SER A 56 12.81 -7.81 3.51
CA SER A 56 13.57 -7.05 4.52
C SER A 56 15.06 -7.39 4.52
N GLU A 57 15.41 -8.65 4.25
CA GLU A 57 16.80 -9.10 4.14
C GLU A 57 17.46 -8.50 2.89
N LYS A 58 16.84 -8.64 1.72
CA LYS A 58 17.36 -8.09 0.47
C LYS A 58 17.35 -6.56 0.45
N TYR A 59 16.42 -5.92 1.16
CA TYR A 59 16.37 -4.46 1.28
C TYR A 59 17.57 -3.93 2.06
N LYS A 60 18.07 -4.65 3.08
CA LYS A 60 19.32 -4.27 3.78
C LYS A 60 20.50 -4.26 2.82
N GLU A 61 20.62 -5.27 1.95
CA GLU A 61 21.65 -5.32 0.91
C GLU A 61 21.48 -4.18 -0.11
N LEU A 62 20.23 -3.86 -0.48
CA LEU A 62 19.92 -2.77 -1.39
C LEU A 62 20.34 -1.40 -0.80
N LEU A 63 20.20 -1.20 0.51
CA LEU A 63 20.64 0.03 1.17
C LEU A 63 22.16 0.21 1.09
N VAL A 64 22.93 -0.87 1.24
CA VAL A 64 24.39 -0.84 1.05
C VAL A 64 24.76 -0.45 -0.38
N LEU A 65 24.04 -0.98 -1.38
CA LEU A 65 24.24 -0.59 -2.79
C LEU A 65 23.85 0.88 -3.07
N LYS A 66 22.90 1.44 -2.32
CA LYS A 66 22.43 2.82 -2.49
C LYS A 66 23.50 3.85 -2.12
N GLU A 67 24.42 3.49 -1.22
CA GLU A 67 25.51 4.36 -0.77
C GLU A 67 26.60 4.55 -1.84
N ASP A 68 26.75 3.58 -2.74
CA ASP A 68 27.74 3.63 -3.81
C ASP A 68 27.16 4.25 -5.09
N SER A 69 27.46 5.53 -5.31
CA SER A 69 27.00 6.28 -6.50
C SER A 69 27.42 5.65 -7.84
N LEU A 70 28.50 4.85 -7.88
CA LEU A 70 28.95 4.16 -9.09
C LEU A 70 28.09 2.94 -9.44
N LYS A 71 27.30 2.43 -8.48
CA LYS A 71 26.46 1.24 -8.62
C LYS A 71 25.00 1.53 -8.92
N LEU A 72 24.66 2.74 -9.36
CA LEU A 72 23.27 3.14 -9.64
C LEU A 72 22.51 2.13 -10.54
N LYS A 73 23.15 1.60 -11.59
CA LYS A 73 22.53 0.61 -12.49
C LYS A 73 22.24 -0.71 -11.78
N GLU A 74 23.15 -1.16 -10.92
CA GLU A 74 23.00 -2.38 -10.12
C GLU A 74 21.91 -2.20 -9.06
N TYR A 75 21.93 -1.06 -8.35
CA TYR A 75 20.89 -0.65 -7.41
C TYR A 75 19.50 -0.68 -8.05
N LEU A 76 19.32 -0.03 -9.21
CA LEU A 76 18.02 0.01 -9.88
C LEU A 76 17.55 -1.37 -10.34
N LYS A 77 18.46 -2.20 -10.88
CA LYS A 77 18.16 -3.57 -11.29
C LYS A 77 17.74 -4.42 -10.08
N TYR A 78 18.50 -4.34 -8.99
CA TYR A 78 18.23 -5.12 -7.79
C TYR A 78 16.95 -4.66 -7.08
N ARG A 79 16.74 -3.34 -6.95
CA ARG A 79 15.49 -2.75 -6.44
C ARG A 79 14.29 -3.29 -7.20
N LYS A 80 14.32 -3.26 -8.53
CA LYS A 80 13.23 -3.76 -9.35
C LYS A 80 12.97 -5.25 -9.08
N GLN A 81 14.03 -6.06 -9.00
CA GLN A 81 13.92 -7.50 -8.73
C GLN A 81 13.25 -7.77 -7.38
N ILE A 82 13.75 -7.17 -6.28
CA ILE A 82 13.22 -7.44 -4.94
C ILE A 82 11.77 -6.98 -4.79
N GLU A 83 11.42 -5.87 -5.44
CA GLU A 83 10.04 -5.37 -5.47
C GLU A 83 9.14 -6.28 -6.32
N ASP A 84 9.61 -6.84 -7.44
CA ASP A 84 8.82 -7.77 -8.27
C ASP A 84 8.51 -9.06 -7.52
N GLU A 85 9.52 -9.60 -6.81
CA GLU A 85 9.36 -10.76 -5.94
C GLU A 85 8.38 -10.49 -4.80
N TYR A 86 8.45 -9.30 -4.18
CA TYR A 86 7.49 -8.89 -3.15
C TYR A 86 6.07 -8.81 -3.72
N ILE A 87 5.87 -8.13 -4.86
CA ILE A 87 4.56 -7.97 -5.49
C ILE A 87 3.94 -9.34 -5.76
N PHE A 88 4.74 -10.27 -6.30
CA PHE A 88 4.30 -11.64 -6.53
C PHE A 88 3.86 -12.33 -5.23
N SER A 89 4.72 -12.34 -4.21
CA SER A 89 4.43 -12.99 -2.93
C SER A 89 3.24 -12.35 -2.19
N TYR A 90 3.13 -11.02 -2.23
CA TYR A 90 2.02 -10.28 -1.63
C TYR A 90 0.70 -10.58 -2.34
N TYR A 91 0.70 -10.65 -3.68
CA TYR A 91 -0.46 -11.07 -4.44
C TYR A 91 -0.92 -12.47 -4.01
N GLU A 92 0.00 -13.44 -4.01
CA GLU A 92 -0.29 -14.84 -3.66
C GLU A 92 -0.79 -15.03 -2.24
N THR A 93 -0.36 -14.18 -1.30
CA THR A 93 -0.65 -14.39 0.13
C THR A 93 -1.76 -13.50 0.67
N ARG A 94 -2.07 -12.38 -0.01
CA ARG A 94 -3.03 -11.37 0.48
C ARG A 94 -4.09 -10.94 -0.53
N LEU A 95 -3.78 -10.87 -1.83
CA LEU A 95 -4.68 -10.23 -2.79
C LEU A 95 -5.51 -11.22 -3.61
N LYS A 96 -4.94 -12.37 -4.00
CA LYS A 96 -5.58 -13.27 -4.98
C LYS A 96 -6.99 -13.72 -4.59
N ASP A 97 -7.19 -14.00 -3.30
CA ASP A 97 -8.46 -14.50 -2.74
C ASP A 97 -9.28 -13.37 -2.08
N LEU A 98 -8.85 -12.12 -2.21
CA LEU A 98 -9.49 -10.97 -1.59
C LEU A 98 -10.75 -10.57 -2.37
N ASN A 99 -11.92 -10.78 -1.76
CA ASN A 99 -13.19 -10.26 -2.28
C ASN A 99 -13.31 -8.76 -2.00
N ILE A 100 -13.27 -7.94 -3.04
CA ILE A 100 -13.31 -6.47 -2.90
C ILE A 100 -14.63 -5.96 -2.33
N ASN A 101 -15.76 -6.58 -2.66
CA ASN A 101 -17.06 -6.14 -2.13
C ASN A 101 -17.15 -6.41 -0.63
N GLU A 102 -16.70 -7.58 -0.17
CA GLU A 102 -16.64 -7.91 1.26
C GLU A 102 -15.65 -7.02 2.00
N LEU A 103 -14.50 -6.71 1.39
CA LEU A 103 -13.53 -5.78 1.96
C LEU A 103 -14.13 -4.39 2.17
N LEU A 104 -14.79 -3.85 1.14
CA LEU A 104 -15.40 -2.52 1.20
C LEU A 104 -16.54 -2.47 2.23
N ASN A 105 -17.40 -3.50 2.27
CA ASN A 105 -18.43 -3.60 3.31
C ASN A 105 -17.81 -3.65 4.70
N THR A 106 -16.76 -4.47 4.88
CA THR A 106 -16.04 -4.55 6.16
C THR A 106 -15.45 -3.20 6.56
N PHE A 107 -14.88 -2.46 5.60
CA PHE A 107 -14.32 -1.13 5.85
C PHE A 107 -15.40 -0.15 6.27
N GLU A 108 -16.51 -0.10 5.54
CA GLU A 108 -17.63 0.78 5.85
C GLU A 108 -18.24 0.46 7.21
N GLU A 109 -18.53 -0.82 7.50
CA GLU A 109 -19.15 -1.24 8.76
C GLU A 109 -18.25 -0.99 9.97
N LYS A 110 -16.93 -1.15 9.83
CA LYS A 110 -15.99 -1.03 10.96
C LYS A 110 -15.44 0.37 11.16
N PHE A 111 -15.22 1.10 10.07
CA PHE A 111 -14.47 2.35 10.10
C PHE A 111 -15.25 3.51 9.47
N GLY A 112 -16.35 3.26 8.76
CA GLY A 112 -17.17 4.29 8.11
C GLY A 112 -16.61 4.73 6.75
N ASN A 113 -16.77 6.01 6.44
CA ASN A 113 -16.46 6.59 5.13
C ASN A 113 -15.18 7.42 5.14
N ASN A 114 -14.72 7.82 3.96
CA ASN A 114 -13.54 8.68 3.75
C ASN A 114 -12.27 8.14 4.42
N ILE A 115 -12.08 6.82 4.39
CA ILE A 115 -10.93 6.14 4.98
C ILE A 115 -9.64 6.51 4.24
N VAL A 116 -8.60 6.80 5.00
CA VAL A 116 -7.22 6.90 4.51
C VAL A 116 -6.42 5.69 4.99
N LEU A 117 -6.01 4.82 4.06
CA LEU A 117 -5.19 3.65 4.39
C LEU A 117 -3.73 4.06 4.63
N LEU A 118 -3.22 3.77 5.83
CA LEU A 118 -1.90 4.21 6.29
C LEU A 118 -0.86 3.10 6.32
N CYS A 119 0.36 3.47 5.93
CA CYS A 119 1.60 2.75 6.20
C CYS A 119 2.73 3.77 6.42
N HIS A 120 3.97 3.33 6.61
CA HIS A 120 5.06 4.23 6.96
C HIS A 120 5.70 4.95 5.77
N GLU A 121 5.98 4.21 4.71
CA GLU A 121 6.99 4.61 3.72
C GLU A 121 6.60 5.92 3.02
N PRO A 122 7.55 6.80 2.68
CA PRO A 122 7.29 8.05 1.96
C PRO A 122 6.73 7.79 0.54
N ILE A 123 6.34 8.86 -0.16
CA ILE A 123 5.61 8.74 -1.44
C ILE A 123 6.44 8.10 -2.58
N ASP A 124 7.75 8.19 -2.49
CA ASP A 124 8.76 7.79 -3.47
C ASP A 124 9.45 6.44 -3.14
N GLU A 125 9.01 5.77 -2.07
CA GLU A 125 9.50 4.46 -1.68
C GLU A 125 8.51 3.33 -1.97
N PHE A 126 8.99 2.09 -1.92
CA PHE A 126 8.12 0.94 -2.13
C PHE A 126 7.19 0.72 -0.93
N CYS A 127 5.91 0.41 -1.15
CA CYS A 127 4.98 0.14 -0.05
C CYS A 127 3.79 -0.73 -0.48
N HIS A 128 3.37 -1.67 0.38
CA HIS A 128 2.19 -2.50 0.12
C HIS A 128 0.87 -1.73 0.15
N ARG A 129 0.77 -0.58 0.83
CA ARG A 129 -0.46 0.24 0.81
C ARG A 129 -0.87 0.63 -0.61
N ARG A 130 0.13 0.89 -1.46
CA ARG A 130 -0.07 1.21 -2.88
C ARG A 130 -0.48 -0.01 -3.67
N LEU A 131 0.02 -1.21 -3.34
CA LEU A 131 -0.45 -2.46 -3.95
C LEU A 131 -1.92 -2.75 -3.62
N ILE A 132 -2.35 -2.45 -2.39
CA ILE A 132 -3.77 -2.55 -2.00
C ILE A 132 -4.61 -1.59 -2.85
N ALA A 133 -4.21 -0.32 -2.93
CA ALA A 133 -4.91 0.70 -3.71
C ALA A 133 -4.98 0.33 -5.20
N ASP A 134 -3.85 -0.06 -5.80
CA ASP A 134 -3.78 -0.51 -7.18
C ASP A 134 -4.65 -1.74 -7.44
N TYR A 135 -4.69 -2.69 -6.50
CA TYR A 135 -5.52 -3.89 -6.65
C TYR A 135 -7.01 -3.56 -6.59
N ILE A 136 -7.44 -2.69 -5.67
CA ILE A 136 -8.83 -2.22 -5.62
C ILE A 136 -9.18 -1.50 -6.93
N GLU A 137 -8.29 -0.63 -7.41
CA GLU A 137 -8.49 0.09 -8.68
C GLU A 137 -8.60 -0.87 -9.87
N ILE A 138 -7.72 -1.87 -9.98
CA ILE A 138 -7.81 -2.92 -11.03
C ILE A 138 -9.16 -3.64 -11.01
N LYS A 139 -9.72 -3.89 -9.82
CA LYS A 139 -10.96 -4.66 -9.66
C LYS A 139 -12.23 -3.81 -9.82
N THR A 140 -12.15 -2.50 -9.63
CA THR A 140 -13.32 -1.62 -9.56
C THR A 140 -13.34 -0.54 -10.64
N GLY A 141 -12.19 -0.22 -11.24
CA GLY A 141 -11.99 0.91 -12.12
C GLY A 141 -11.94 2.27 -11.41
N ILE A 142 -11.99 2.31 -10.08
CA ILE A 142 -12.01 3.55 -9.30
C ILE A 142 -10.61 3.90 -8.81
N TYR A 143 -10.16 5.09 -9.16
CA TYR A 143 -8.85 5.60 -8.77
C TYR A 143 -8.77 5.95 -7.28
N ILE A 144 -7.73 5.46 -6.61
CA ILE A 144 -7.44 5.77 -5.20
C ILE A 144 -6.13 6.60 -5.13
N PRO A 145 -6.19 7.88 -4.74
CA PRO A 145 -5.02 8.74 -4.63
C PRO A 145 -4.15 8.41 -3.40
N GLU A 146 -2.93 8.94 -3.38
CA GLU A 146 -2.24 9.22 -2.11
C GLU A 146 -2.57 10.66 -1.69
N VAL A 147 -2.80 10.88 -0.40
CA VAL A 147 -3.19 12.18 0.15
C VAL A 147 -2.27 12.63 1.27
N SER A 148 -2.13 13.94 1.41
CA SER A 148 -1.69 14.57 2.66
C SER A 148 -2.83 15.37 3.26
N ILE A 149 -2.95 15.33 4.58
CA ILE A 149 -3.96 16.06 5.36
C ILE A 149 -3.21 16.81 6.46
N ASP A 150 -3.24 18.13 6.40
CA ASP A 150 -2.62 18.99 7.39
C ASP A 150 -3.51 19.20 8.63
N GLN A 151 -3.04 20.03 9.58
CA GLN A 151 -3.77 20.31 10.82
C GLN A 151 -5.05 21.13 10.62
N ASN A 152 -5.21 21.78 9.46
CA ASN A 152 -6.40 22.53 9.09
C ASN A 152 -7.35 21.68 8.23
N GLU A 153 -7.13 20.35 8.18
CA GLU A 153 -7.90 19.39 7.38
C GLU A 153 -7.83 19.65 5.86
N VAL A 154 -6.82 20.38 5.39
CA VAL A 154 -6.64 20.62 3.95
C VAL A 154 -6.12 19.34 3.30
N ILE A 155 -6.93 18.78 2.40
CA ILE A 155 -6.59 17.57 1.65
C ILE A 155 -5.87 17.95 0.36
N LYS A 156 -4.62 17.50 0.22
CA LYS A 156 -3.87 17.58 -1.04
C LYS A 156 -3.68 16.19 -1.63
N LYS A 157 -4.07 16.04 -2.89
CA LYS A 157 -3.79 14.83 -3.68
C LYS A 157 -2.34 14.85 -4.16
N LEU A 158 -1.68 13.71 -4.03
CA LEU A 158 -0.31 13.50 -4.44
C LEU A 158 -0.24 12.41 -5.52
N ASN A 159 0.89 12.33 -6.21
CA ASN A 159 1.14 11.33 -7.24
C ASN A 159 2.00 10.19 -6.67
N PRO A 160 1.42 9.06 -6.23
CA PRO A 160 2.18 7.96 -5.69
C PRO A 160 2.87 7.14 -6.78
N ILE A 161 3.88 6.36 -6.39
CA ILE A 161 4.34 5.25 -7.23
C ILE A 161 3.17 4.29 -7.46
N ARG A 162 2.98 3.89 -8.73
CA ARG A 162 1.94 2.95 -9.14
C ARG A 162 2.55 1.64 -9.60
N TYR A 163 1.94 0.54 -9.21
CA TYR A 163 2.34 -0.83 -9.53
C TYR A 163 1.31 -1.57 -10.39
N ILE A 164 0.27 -0.90 -10.90
CA ILE A 164 -0.80 -1.49 -11.72
C ILE A 164 -0.25 -2.44 -12.80
N ASN A 165 0.73 -2.00 -13.60
CA ASN A 165 1.29 -2.83 -14.67
C ASN A 165 2.02 -4.08 -14.15
N ARG A 166 2.72 -3.95 -13.03
CA ARG A 166 3.45 -5.06 -12.39
C ARG A 166 2.46 -6.05 -11.76
N LEU A 167 1.43 -5.57 -11.08
CA LEU A 167 0.34 -6.38 -10.55
C LEU A 167 -0.44 -7.09 -11.67
N ASN A 168 -0.81 -6.40 -12.74
CA ASN A 168 -1.49 -7.01 -13.89
C ASN A 168 -0.66 -8.12 -14.52
N SER A 169 0.67 -7.95 -14.63
CA SER A 169 1.56 -9.02 -15.11
C SER A 169 1.54 -10.26 -14.20
N VAL A 170 1.46 -10.08 -12.88
CA VAL A 170 1.33 -11.19 -11.93
C VAL A 170 -0.05 -11.85 -12.07
N ILE A 171 -1.13 -11.07 -12.15
CA ILE A 171 -2.50 -11.55 -12.30
C ILE A 171 -2.68 -12.33 -13.60
N SER A 172 -2.13 -11.83 -14.72
CA SER A 172 -2.31 -12.43 -16.04
C SER A 172 -1.57 -13.75 -16.22
N LYS A 173 -0.40 -13.93 -15.57
CA LYS A 173 0.37 -15.19 -15.60
C LYS A 173 -0.30 -16.35 -14.87
N ARG A 174 -1.42 -16.08 -14.19
CA ARG A 174 -2.18 -17.05 -13.38
C ARG A 174 -3.58 -17.33 -13.93
N LYS A 175 -3.99 -16.62 -15.00
CA LYS A 175 -5.19 -16.95 -15.78
C LYS A 175 -4.86 -18.04 -16.80
#